data_AF-A0A9P1MBC1-F1
#
_entry.id   AF-A0A9P1MBC1-F1
#
_cell.length_a   1.000
_cell.length_b   1.000
_cell.length_c   1.000
_cell.angle_alpha   90.00
_cell.angle_beta   90.00
_cell.angle_gamma   90.00
#
_symmetry.space_group_name_H-M   'P 1'
#
loop_
_entity.id
_entity.type
_entity.pdbx_description
1 polymer ?
#
loop_
_entity_poly.entity_id
_entity_poly.type
_entity_poly.pdbx_seq_one_letter_code
_entity_poly.pdbx_strand_id
1 'polypeptide(L)'
;MYEELPPLSRVFGAKLKPEFANTLLRILHGRRVAGTLDDPAYKANTARFTKQQQDTALMYLREKLPVDETMNSGLRAQDELEQLERELAGTSKAPATPPPAGGNASQAAVTTAADPDAKVSPPEEKSEELKVEYKPDPVYGYSALDAIRAENQARIKAEEKRIEQDKLSQGSR
;
A
#
# COMPACT_ATOMS: atom_id res chain seq x y z
N MET A 1 -7.55 45.83 6.43
CA MET A 1 -8.84 45.38 7.00
C MET A 1 -8.67 43.93 7.39
N TYR A 2 -8.84 43.58 8.65
CA TYR A 2 -8.95 42.17 9.04
C TYR A 2 -10.42 41.79 8.86
N GLU A 3 -10.73 40.93 7.90
CA GLU A 3 -12.04 40.29 7.88
C GLU A 3 -12.17 39.45 9.15
N GLU A 4 -13.15 39.78 10.00
CA GLU A 4 -13.43 38.96 11.17
C GLU A 4 -13.87 37.58 10.70
N LEU A 5 -13.15 36.55 11.16
CA LEU A 5 -13.48 35.18 10.84
C LEU A 5 -14.84 34.83 11.45
N PRO A 6 -15.74 34.18 10.69
CA PRO A 6 -17.03 33.77 11.21
C PRO A 6 -16.84 32.84 12.41
N PRO A 7 -17.74 32.88 13.40
CA PRO A 7 -17.64 31.98 14.54
C PRO A 7 -17.73 30.53 14.07
N LEU A 8 -16.88 29.67 14.63
CA LEU A 8 -16.77 28.26 14.24
C LEU A 8 -18.06 27.47 14.40
N SER A 9 -18.93 27.90 15.32
CA SER A 9 -20.28 27.35 15.48
C SER A 9 -21.14 27.50 14.22
N ARG A 10 -20.86 28.50 13.38
CA ARG A 10 -21.56 28.69 12.10
C ARG A 10 -21.01 27.79 10.99
N VAL A 11 -19.72 27.46 11.04
CA VAL A 11 -19.06 26.57 10.06
C VAL A 11 -19.38 25.10 10.34
N PHE A 12 -19.26 24.66 11.59
CA PHE A 12 -19.45 23.27 11.99
C PHE A 12 -20.88 22.94 12.48
N GLY A 13 -21.70 23.97 12.69
CA GLY A 13 -23.03 23.86 13.28
C GLY A 13 -23.00 23.66 14.80
N ALA A 14 -24.18 23.56 15.40
CA ALA A 14 -24.35 23.47 16.86
C ALA A 14 -23.86 22.14 17.49
N LYS A 15 -23.59 21.12 16.66
CA LYS A 15 -23.21 19.78 17.13
C LYS A 15 -21.75 19.68 17.60
N LEU A 16 -20.89 20.62 17.18
CA LEU A 16 -19.48 20.63 17.57
C LEU A 16 -19.17 21.89 18.38
N LYS A 17 -18.70 21.72 19.61
CA LYS A 17 -18.28 22.87 20.44
C LYS A 17 -17.08 23.57 19.77
N PRO A 18 -16.98 24.90 19.88
CA PRO A 18 -15.93 25.67 19.21
C PRO A 18 -14.52 25.23 19.62
N GLU A 19 -14.31 24.78 20.87
CA GLU A 19 -13.01 24.27 21.33
C GLU A 19 -12.55 23.01 20.58
N PHE A 20 -13.49 22.07 20.37
CA PHE A 20 -13.21 20.86 19.61
C PHE A 20 -13.02 21.17 18.12
N ALA A 21 -13.77 22.13 17.57
CA ALA A 21 -13.59 22.62 16.22
C ALA A 21 -12.19 23.23 16.02
N ASN A 22 -11.75 24.09 16.95
CA ASN A 22 -10.39 24.67 16.95
C ASN A 22 -9.32 23.58 17.00
N THR A 23 -9.52 22.58 17.86
CA THR A 23 -8.60 21.45 17.97
C THR A 23 -8.52 20.67 16.66
N LEU A 24 -9.65 20.39 16.03
CA LEU A 24 -9.72 19.69 14.74
C LEU A 24 -9.00 20.49 13.64
N LEU A 25 -9.27 21.80 13.55
CA LEU A 25 -8.62 22.68 12.58
C LEU A 25 -7.11 22.69 12.74
N ARG A 26 -6.61 22.76 13.98
CA ARG A 26 -5.17 22.73 14.28
C ARG A 26 -4.53 21.41 13.86
N ILE A 27 -5.16 20.28 14.19
CA ILE A 27 -4.67 18.94 13.81
C ILE A 27 -4.62 18.82 12.28
N LEU A 28 -5.71 19.15 11.60
CA LEU A 28 -5.77 19.01 10.14
C LEU A 28 -4.83 19.97 9.43
N HIS A 29 -4.71 21.21 9.90
CA HIS A 29 -3.76 22.16 9.34
C HIS A 29 -2.32 21.67 9.48
N GLY A 30 -1.94 21.16 10.66
CA GLY A 30 -0.62 20.56 10.87
C GLY A 30 -0.35 19.39 9.91
N ARG A 31 -1.35 18.52 9.69
CA ARG A 31 -1.24 17.39 8.73
C ARG A 31 -1.13 17.85 7.28
N ARG A 32 -1.84 18.90 6.87
CA ARG A 32 -1.73 19.50 5.52
C ARG A 32 -0.34 20.07 5.25
N VAL A 33 0.24 20.76 6.23
CA VAL A 33 1.59 21.33 6.12
C VAL A 33 2.66 20.23 6.17
N ALA A 34 2.47 19.22 7.02
CA ALA A 34 3.40 18.10 7.13
C ALA A 34 3.32 17.08 5.97
N GLY A 35 2.35 17.21 5.05
CA GLY A 35 2.15 16.26 3.95
C GLY A 35 1.59 14.90 4.39
N THR A 36 1.01 14.79 5.59
CA THR A 36 0.54 13.51 6.18
C THR A 36 -0.97 13.36 6.17
N LEU A 37 -1.66 14.05 5.25
CA LEU A 37 -3.12 14.02 5.17
C LEU A 37 -3.65 12.63 4.79
N ASP A 38 -2.99 11.97 3.84
CA ASP A 38 -3.39 10.64 3.33
C ASP A 38 -2.78 9.48 4.12
N ASP A 39 -1.83 9.76 5.01
CA ASP A 39 -1.14 8.75 5.80
C ASP A 39 -2.08 8.09 6.84
N PRO A 40 -2.24 6.75 6.80
CA PRO A 40 -3.06 6.02 7.77
C PRO A 40 -2.54 6.07 9.21
N ALA A 41 -1.23 6.23 9.44
CA ALA A 41 -0.64 6.25 10.78
C ALA A 41 -1.21 7.37 11.67
N TYR A 42 -1.60 8.49 11.05
CA TYR A 42 -2.13 9.67 11.76
C TYR A 42 -3.66 9.70 11.87
N LYS A 43 -4.39 8.69 11.36
CA LYS A 43 -5.86 8.63 11.45
C LYS A 43 -6.38 8.60 12.90
N ALA A 44 -5.59 8.06 13.82
CA ALA A 44 -5.94 8.03 15.25
C ALA A 44 -6.18 9.44 15.83
N ASN A 45 -5.47 10.45 15.32
CA ASN A 45 -5.58 11.83 15.81
C ASN A 45 -6.95 12.45 15.52
N THR A 46 -7.62 12.02 14.45
CA THR A 46 -8.96 12.49 14.07
C THR A 46 -10.08 11.49 14.36
N ALA A 47 -9.78 10.35 15.00
CA ALA A 47 -10.73 9.26 15.25
C ALA A 47 -11.98 9.68 16.04
N ARG A 48 -11.87 10.71 16.89
CA ARG A 48 -13.01 11.24 17.67
C ARG A 48 -14.00 12.08 16.85
N PHE A 49 -13.64 12.46 15.62
CA PHE A 49 -14.43 13.35 14.77
C PHE A 49 -15.05 12.56 13.62
N THR A 50 -16.30 12.88 13.30
CA THR A 50 -16.99 12.27 12.15
C THR A 50 -16.31 12.68 10.83
N LYS A 51 -16.45 11.86 9.78
CA LYS A 51 -15.91 12.22 8.44
C LYS A 51 -16.45 13.56 7.95
N GLN A 52 -17.75 13.81 8.11
CA GLN A 52 -18.38 15.07 7.73
C GLN A 52 -17.71 16.28 8.41
N GLN A 53 -17.36 16.18 9.70
CA GLN A 53 -16.65 17.25 10.40
C GLN A 53 -15.24 17.45 9.86
N GLN A 54 -14.53 16.36 9.53
CA GLN A 54 -13.20 16.43 8.92
C GLN A 54 -13.25 17.10 7.54
N ASP A 55 -14.21 16.72 6.70
CA ASP A 55 -14.39 17.26 5.35
C ASP A 55 -14.75 18.75 5.39
N THR A 56 -15.69 19.15 6.28
CA THR A 56 -16.03 20.57 6.48
C THR A 56 -14.82 21.36 6.98
N ALA A 57 -14.02 20.81 7.90
CA ALA A 57 -12.80 21.46 8.37
C ALA A 57 -11.77 21.64 7.27
N LEU A 58 -11.55 20.60 6.44
CA LEU A 58 -10.64 20.69 5.30
C LEU A 58 -11.09 21.74 4.28
N MET A 59 -12.39 21.77 3.96
CA MET A 59 -12.95 22.77 3.07
C MET A 59 -12.73 24.19 3.60
N TYR A 60 -13.04 24.43 4.88
CA TYR A 60 -12.81 25.71 5.54
C TYR A 60 -11.33 26.11 5.53
N LEU A 61 -10.43 25.17 5.84
CA LEU A 61 -8.99 25.42 5.83
C LEU A 61 -8.46 25.71 4.42
N ARG A 62 -8.97 25.04 3.38
CA ARG A 62 -8.55 25.28 1.98
C ARG A 62 -9.00 26.65 1.48
N GLU A 63 -10.17 27.12 1.91
CA GLU A 63 -10.68 28.44 1.57
C GLU A 63 -9.89 29.57 2.26
N LYS A 64 -9.62 29.43 3.56
CA LYS A 64 -9.00 30.50 4.36
C LYS A 64 -7.47 30.45 4.41
N LEU A 65 -6.89 29.25 4.34
CA LEU A 65 -5.45 29.01 4.44
C LEU A 65 -5.00 28.15 3.26
N PRO A 66 -4.75 28.77 2.09
CA PRO A 66 -4.27 28.06 0.92
C PRO A 66 -2.88 27.48 1.22
N VAL A 67 -2.76 26.17 1.03
CA VAL A 67 -1.53 25.40 1.21
C VAL A 67 -1.48 24.39 0.07
N ASP A 68 -0.32 24.21 -0.54
CA ASP A 68 -0.10 23.19 -1.56
C ASP A 68 0.12 21.82 -0.88
N GLU A 69 -0.98 21.10 -0.69
CA GLU A 69 -1.00 19.78 -0.06
C GLU A 69 -0.23 18.73 -0.88
N THR A 70 -0.26 18.86 -2.21
CA THR A 70 0.41 17.94 -3.13
C THR A 70 1.93 18.11 -3.06
N MET A 71 2.41 19.36 -3.05
CA MET A 71 3.84 19.64 -2.88
C MET A 71 4.37 19.13 -1.54
N ASN A 72 3.65 19.39 -0.44
CA ASN A 72 4.07 18.95 0.90
C ASN A 72 4.09 17.43 1.03
N SER A 73 3.10 16.74 0.45
CA SER A 73 3.10 15.28 0.40
C SER A 73 4.29 14.74 -0.41
N GLY A 74 4.62 15.39 -1.53
CA GLY A 74 5.80 15.05 -2.33
C GLY A 74 7.12 15.23 -1.58
N LEU A 75 7.31 16.35 -0.88
CA LEU A 75 8.49 16.58 -0.03
C LEU A 75 8.60 15.52 1.07
N ARG A 76 7.48 15.21 1.72
CA ARG A 76 7.44 14.18 2.76
C ARG A 76 7.85 12.81 2.22
N ALA A 77 7.35 12.43 1.04
CA ALA A 77 7.72 11.18 0.39
C ALA A 77 9.21 11.12 0.01
N GLN A 78 9.80 12.25 -0.39
CA GLN A 78 11.25 12.34 -0.67
C GLN A 78 12.07 12.18 0.60
N ASP A 79 11.69 12.86 1.69
CA ASP A 79 12.38 12.76 2.99
C ASP A 79 12.34 11.32 3.53
N GLU A 80 11.19 10.64 3.42
CA GLU A 80 11.03 9.25 3.86
C GLU A 80 11.85 8.28 3.01
N LEU A 81 11.94 8.51 1.68
CA LEU A 81 12.80 7.72 0.81
C LEU A 81 14.28 7.91 1.15
N GLU A 82 14.72 9.15 1.35
CA GLU A 82 16.10 9.46 1.72
C GLU A 82 16.45 8.84 3.08
N GLN A 83 15.52 8.84 4.02
CA GLN A 83 15.71 8.17 5.31
C GLN A 83 15.93 6.66 5.13
N LEU A 84 15.10 5.98 4.33
CA LEU A 84 15.26 4.54 4.04
C LEU A 84 16.58 4.24 3.32
N GLU A 85 16.99 5.10 2.37
CA GLU A 85 18.28 4.96 1.68
C GLU A 85 19.46 5.08 2.64
N ARG A 86 19.42 6.03 3.58
CA ARG A 86 20.44 6.17 4.64
C ARG A 86 20.48 4.94 5.55
N GLU A 87 19.32 4.41 5.94
CA GLU A 87 19.22 3.19 6.76
C GLU A 87 19.78 1.96 6.01
N LEU A 88 19.51 1.84 4.71
CA LEU A 88 20.03 0.75 3.86
C LEU A 88 21.55 0.89 3.61
N ALA A 89 22.04 2.10 3.35
CA ALA A 89 23.46 2.37 3.19
C ALA A 89 24.24 2.11 4.49
N GLY A 90 23.67 2.49 5.64
CA GLY A 90 24.24 2.20 6.97
C GLY A 90 24.28 0.71 7.30
N THR A 91 23.27 -0.07 6.90
CA THR A 91 23.23 -1.53 7.10
C THR A 91 24.15 -2.30 6.13
N SER A 92 24.48 -1.74 4.97
CA SER A 92 25.45 -2.31 4.02
C SER A 92 26.92 -2.26 4.49
N LYS A 93 27.20 -1.60 5.63
CA LYS A 93 28.54 -1.41 6.19
C LYS A 93 28.79 -2.21 7.48
N ALA A 94 28.24 -3.42 7.59
CA ALA A 94 28.57 -4.35 8.67
C ALA A 94 29.65 -5.37 8.23
N PRO A 95 30.83 -5.41 8.88
CA PRO A 95 31.76 -6.52 8.69
C PRO A 95 31.21 -7.78 9.37
N ALA A 96 31.29 -8.90 8.65
CA ALA A 96 30.96 -10.23 9.17
C ALA A 96 31.71 -10.49 10.48
N THR A 97 30.98 -10.55 11.59
CA THR A 97 31.48 -11.02 12.88
C THR A 97 30.59 -12.19 13.32
N PRO A 98 31.14 -13.39 13.56
CA PRO A 98 30.34 -14.55 13.98
C PRO A 98 29.82 -14.37 15.42
N PRO A 99 28.66 -14.94 15.77
CA PRO A 99 28.10 -14.81 17.12
C PRO A 99 28.93 -15.63 18.13
N PRO A 100 29.24 -15.11 19.33
CA PRO A 100 29.76 -15.93 20.42
C PRO A 100 28.64 -16.79 21.04
N ALA A 101 29.00 -18.03 21.30
CA ALA A 101 28.20 -19.09 21.86
C ALA A 101 27.88 -18.91 23.36
N GLY A 102 26.75 -19.49 23.77
CA GLY A 102 26.32 -19.68 25.16
C GLY A 102 24.94 -19.07 25.40
N GLY A 103 23.83 -19.78 25.58
CA GLY A 103 23.63 -21.16 25.99
C GLY A 103 22.57 -21.14 27.09
N ASN A 104 21.30 -21.38 26.74
CA ASN A 104 20.38 -22.06 27.66
C ASN A 104 19.27 -22.75 26.86
N ALA A 105 19.35 -24.07 26.86
CA ALA A 105 18.37 -24.96 26.29
C ALA A 105 17.35 -25.34 27.36
N SER A 106 16.06 -25.27 27.04
CA SER A 106 15.04 -26.27 27.41
C SER A 106 13.67 -25.85 26.86
N GLN A 107 13.29 -26.41 25.70
CA GLN A 107 12.20 -27.37 25.61
C GLN A 107 12.01 -27.76 24.13
N ALA A 108 12.39 -29.00 23.84
CA ALA A 108 12.05 -29.71 22.62
C ALA A 108 10.86 -30.62 22.91
N ALA A 109 9.85 -30.59 22.04
CA ALA A 109 8.99 -31.75 21.76
C ALA A 109 8.24 -31.50 20.44
N VAL A 110 8.80 -32.05 19.37
CA VAL A 110 8.03 -32.46 18.18
C VAL A 110 7.25 -33.71 18.57
N THR A 111 5.94 -33.71 18.34
CA THR A 111 5.20 -34.90 17.94
C THR A 111 4.01 -34.52 17.05
N THR A 112 4.03 -35.13 15.87
CA THR A 112 2.96 -35.25 14.88
C THR A 112 1.83 -36.18 15.36
N ALA A 113 0.59 -35.74 15.17
CA ALA A 113 -0.63 -36.54 14.92
C ALA A 113 -1.74 -35.50 14.58
N ALA A 114 -2.12 -35.28 13.31
CA ALA A 114 -3.00 -36.10 12.47
C ALA A 114 -4.30 -36.51 13.17
N ASP A 115 -5.39 -35.80 12.86
CA ASP A 115 -6.69 -36.39 12.50
C ASP A 115 -7.62 -35.33 11.85
N PRO A 116 -8.69 -35.72 11.13
CA PRO A 116 -8.95 -35.32 9.74
C PRO A 116 -10.21 -34.43 9.60
N ASP A 117 -10.57 -34.12 8.35
CA ASP A 117 -11.75 -33.36 7.91
C ASP A 117 -11.66 -31.83 7.85
N ALA A 118 -11.01 -31.36 6.78
CA ALA A 118 -11.55 -30.26 5.98
C ALA A 118 -11.04 -30.39 4.54
N LYS A 119 -11.80 -31.10 3.69
CA LYS A 119 -11.62 -31.10 2.24
C LYS A 119 -11.72 -29.66 1.71
N VAL A 120 -10.61 -29.12 1.23
CA VAL A 120 -10.64 -28.10 0.18
C VAL A 120 -9.72 -28.61 -0.93
N SER A 121 -10.36 -29.23 -1.92
CA SER A 121 -9.74 -29.65 -3.17
C SER A 121 -9.09 -28.45 -3.87
N PRO A 122 -7.81 -28.51 -4.25
CA PRO A 122 -7.28 -27.66 -5.32
C PRO A 122 -8.00 -28.04 -6.62
N PRO A 123 -8.38 -27.10 -7.50
CA PRO A 123 -8.84 -27.45 -8.83
C PRO A 123 -7.66 -28.10 -9.56
N GLU A 124 -7.78 -29.40 -9.83
CA GLU A 124 -7.01 -30.09 -10.84
C GLU A 124 -7.42 -29.53 -12.22
N GLU A 125 -6.83 -28.41 -12.63
CA GLU A 125 -6.72 -28.14 -14.06
C GLU A 125 -5.40 -28.73 -14.54
N LYS A 126 -5.51 -29.79 -15.35
CA LYS A 126 -4.43 -30.34 -16.16
C LYS A 126 -3.71 -29.19 -16.86
N SER A 127 -2.57 -28.78 -16.33
CA SER A 127 -1.59 -27.98 -17.04
C SER A 127 -1.03 -28.86 -18.15
N GLU A 128 -1.64 -28.79 -19.34
CA GLU A 128 -0.92 -29.07 -20.57
C GLU A 128 0.28 -28.12 -20.58
N GLU A 129 1.46 -28.65 -20.24
CA GLU A 129 2.74 -28.00 -20.43
C GLU A 129 2.85 -27.59 -21.90
N LEU A 130 2.46 -26.35 -22.19
CA LEU A 130 2.75 -25.69 -23.45
C LEU A 130 4.26 -25.50 -23.50
N LYS A 131 4.96 -26.46 -24.08
CA LYS A 131 6.39 -26.43 -24.32
C LYS A 131 6.70 -25.31 -25.31
N VAL A 132 6.92 -24.10 -24.81
CA VAL A 132 7.28 -22.94 -25.63
C VAL A 132 8.73 -23.13 -26.07
N GLU A 133 8.93 -23.44 -27.35
CA GLU A 133 10.27 -23.55 -27.94
C GLU A 133 10.86 -22.15 -28.15
N TYR A 134 11.65 -21.70 -27.18
CA TYR A 134 12.37 -20.44 -27.24
C TYR A 134 13.67 -20.59 -28.03
N LYS A 135 13.82 -19.81 -29.11
CA LYS A 135 15.06 -19.74 -29.91
C LYS A 135 15.97 -18.65 -29.32
N PRO A 136 17.20 -18.99 -28.87
CA PRO A 136 18.09 -18.01 -28.27
C PRO A 136 18.53 -16.94 -29.28
N ASP A 137 18.72 -15.71 -28.80
CA ASP A 137 19.23 -14.61 -29.60
C ASP A 137 20.69 -14.88 -29.99
N PRO A 138 21.08 -14.71 -31.27
CA PRO A 138 22.47 -14.87 -31.71
C PRO A 138 23.47 -13.93 -31.01
N VAL A 139 23.03 -12.78 -30.47
CA VAL A 139 23.90 -11.78 -29.83
C VAL A 139 24.09 -12.05 -28.33
N TYR A 140 23.04 -12.48 -27.62
CA TYR A 140 23.06 -12.61 -26.15
C TYR A 140 22.81 -14.03 -25.62
N GLY A 141 22.63 -15.02 -26.50
CA GLY A 141 22.48 -16.42 -26.12
C GLY A 141 21.19 -16.71 -25.34
N TYR A 142 21.22 -17.78 -24.55
CA TYR A 142 20.05 -18.20 -23.75
C TYR A 142 20.02 -17.44 -22.42
N SER A 143 19.10 -16.47 -22.27
CA SER A 143 18.87 -15.78 -21.02
C SER A 143 17.66 -16.36 -20.28
N ALA A 144 17.82 -16.67 -18.98
CA ALA A 144 16.73 -17.16 -18.13
C ALA A 144 15.53 -16.20 -18.07
N LEU A 145 15.78 -14.90 -18.22
CA LEU A 145 14.73 -13.88 -18.25
C LEU A 145 13.87 -13.94 -19.52
N ASP A 146 14.45 -14.34 -20.65
CA ASP A 146 13.71 -14.44 -21.91
C ASP A 146 12.83 -15.68 -21.96
N ALA A 147 13.26 -16.78 -21.33
CA ALA A 147 12.41 -17.96 -21.12
C ALA A 147 11.15 -17.60 -20.32
N ILE A 148 11.32 -16.84 -19.22
CA ILE A 148 10.20 -16.39 -18.38
C ILE A 148 9.27 -15.44 -19.15
N ARG A 149 9.82 -14.57 -20.01
CA ARG A 149 9.01 -13.67 -20.84
C ARG A 149 8.17 -14.45 -21.87
N ALA A 150 8.75 -15.48 -22.48
CA ALA A 150 8.07 -16.34 -23.43
C ALA A 150 6.92 -17.14 -22.79
N GLU A 151 7.15 -17.69 -21.60
CA GLU A 151 6.14 -18.42 -20.83
C GLU A 151 4.98 -17.51 -20.42
N ASN A 152 5.27 -16.30 -19.93
CA ASN A 152 4.24 -15.33 -19.57
C ASN A 152 3.39 -14.89 -20.77
N GLN A 153 4.01 -14.67 -21.94
CA GLN A 153 3.27 -14.34 -23.16
C GLN A 153 2.40 -15.48 -23.65
N ALA A 154 2.86 -16.73 -23.53
CA ALA A 154 2.07 -17.90 -23.90
C ALA A 154 0.84 -18.07 -23.00
N ARG A 155 1.03 -17.88 -21.69
CA ARG A 155 -0.06 -17.91 -20.70
C ARG A 155 -1.11 -16.84 -21.00
N ILE A 156 -0.70 -15.60 -21.23
CA ILE A 156 -1.62 -14.49 -21.55
C ILE A 156 -2.43 -14.79 -22.82
N LYS A 157 -1.77 -15.25 -23.89
CA LYS A 157 -2.45 -15.61 -25.15
C LYS A 157 -3.41 -16.80 -25.00
N ALA A 158 -3.11 -17.75 -24.12
CA ALA A 158 -3.99 -18.88 -23.85
C ALA A 158 -5.24 -18.42 -23.09
N GLU A 159 -5.06 -17.56 -22.09
CA GLU A 159 -6.13 -16.95 -21.31
C GLU A 159 -7.06 -16.10 -22.19
N GLU A 160 -6.48 -15.24 -23.04
CA GLU A 160 -7.23 -14.38 -23.97
C GLU A 160 -8.10 -15.21 -24.93
N LYS A 161 -7.56 -16.32 -25.46
CA LYS A 161 -8.32 -17.23 -26.32
C LYS A 161 -9.47 -17.92 -25.58
N ARG A 162 -9.29 -18.31 -24.32
CA ARG A 162 -10.39 -18.89 -23.51
C ARG A 162 -11.49 -17.85 -23.28
N ILE A 163 -11.11 -16.65 -22.87
CA ILE A 163 -12.05 -15.54 -22.64
C ILE A 163 -12.81 -15.18 -23.93
N GLU A 164 -12.16 -15.20 -25.09
CA GLU A 164 -12.80 -14.90 -26.37
C GLU A 164 -13.79 -15.99 -26.81
N GLN A 165 -13.48 -17.27 -26.58
CA GLN A 165 -14.41 -18.39 -26.81
C GLN A 165 -15.63 -18.31 -25.87
N ASP A 166 -15.42 -17.94 -24.61
CA ASP A 166 -16.50 -17.74 -23.64
C ASP A 166 -17.40 -16.58 -24.06
N LYS A 167 -16.83 -15.46 -24.53
CA LYS A 167 -17.59 -14.32 -25.07
C LYS A 167 -18.39 -14.69 -26.33
N LEU A 168 -17.82 -15.50 -27.23
CA LEU A 168 -18.48 -15.92 -28.47
C LEU A 168 -19.64 -16.90 -28.21
N SER A 169 -19.47 -17.79 -27.23
CA SER A 169 -20.51 -18.76 -26.84
C SER A 169 -21.64 -18.11 -26.03
N GLN A 170 -21.37 -17.06 -25.26
CA GLN A 170 -22.38 -16.29 -24.53
C GLN A 170 -23.14 -15.29 -25.42
N GLY A 171 -22.55 -14.81 -26.52
CA GLY A 171 -23.19 -13.90 -27.47
C GLY A 171 -24.10 -14.56 -28.51
N SER A 172 -24.23 -15.90 -28.49
CA SER A 172 -25.07 -16.69 -29.43
C SER A 172 -26.33 -17.28 -28.78
N ARG A 173 -26.84 -16.66 -27.71
CA ARG A 173 -28.15 -16.95 -27.09
C ARG A 173 -29.00 -15.69 -27.06
#